data_AF-A0A2K3KJV8-F1
#
_entry.id   AF-A0A2K3KJV8-F1
#
_cell.length_a   1.000
_cell.length_b   1.000
_cell.length_c   1.000
_cell.angle_alpha   90.00
_cell.angle_beta   90.00
_cell.angle_gamma   90.00
#
_symmetry.space_group_name_H-M   'P 1'
#
loop_
_entity.id
_entity.type
_entity.pdbx_description
1 polymer ?
#
loop_
_entity_poly.entity_id
_entity_poly.type
_entity_poly.pdbx_seq_one_letter_code
_entity_poly.pdbx_strand_id
1 'polypeptide(L)'
;AHLMEIQVNGGTVSQKVDYAYGFFEKQIPVDAVFQKDEMIDIIGVTKGKGYEGVVTRWGVTRLPRKTHRGLRKVACIGAWHPARVS
;
A
#
# COMPACT_ATOMS: atom_id res chain seq x y z
N ALA A 1 19.44 -7.83 7.87
CA ALA A 1 18.09 -8.14 8.38
C ALA A 1 17.17 -6.97 8.08
N HIS A 2 15.87 -7.21 7.87
CA HIS A 2 14.89 -6.13 7.82
C HIS A 2 14.54 -5.75 9.27
N LEU A 3 14.70 -4.48 9.62
CA LEU A 3 14.41 -3.96 10.96
C LEU A 3 13.05 -3.27 10.93
N MET A 4 12.23 -3.55 11.95
CA MET A 4 10.94 -2.92 12.15
C MET A 4 10.64 -2.80 13.65
N GLU A 5 9.87 -1.79 14.01
CA GLU A 5 9.39 -1.59 15.37
C GLU A 5 7.94 -2.06 15.47
N ILE A 6 7.60 -2.70 16.58
CA ILE A 6 6.26 -3.24 16.84
C ILE A 6 5.78 -2.67 18.17
N GLN A 7 4.63 -2.01 18.14
CA GLN A 7 4.02 -1.46 19.35
C GLN A 7 3.48 -2.58 20.26
N VAL A 8 3.83 -2.51 21.55
CA VAL A 8 3.23 -3.39 22.58
C VAL A 8 1.91 -2.79 23.07
N ASN A 9 0.83 -3.57 22.94
CA ASN A 9 -0.52 -3.21 23.39
C ASN A 9 -0.90 -3.95 24.68
N GLY A 10 -1.91 -3.44 25.40
CA GLY A 10 -2.36 -3.97 26.70
C GLY A 10 -1.54 -3.50 27.91
N GLY A 11 -2.14 -3.53 29.11
CA GLY A 11 -1.49 -3.16 30.37
C GLY A 11 -1.14 -1.68 30.55
N THR A 12 -0.46 -1.37 31.66
CA THR A 12 0.08 -0.04 31.99
C THR A 12 1.45 0.19 31.34
N VAL A 13 1.92 1.44 31.28
CA VAL A 13 3.22 1.77 30.67
C VAL A 13 4.38 1.00 31.31
N SER A 14 4.45 0.92 32.64
CA SER A 14 5.51 0.17 33.34
C SER A 14 5.51 -1.30 32.92
N GLN A 15 4.33 -1.94 32.89
CA GLN A 15 4.20 -3.34 32.51
C GLN A 15 4.64 -3.61 31.07
N LYS A 16 4.39 -2.68 30.15
CA LYS A 16 4.85 -2.79 28.76
C LYS A 16 6.38 -2.76 28.66
N VAL A 17 7.04 -1.89 29.43
CA VAL A 17 8.51 -1.79 29.45
C VAL A 17 9.11 -3.08 30.00
N ASP A 18 8.59 -3.58 31.12
CA ASP A 18 9.07 -4.82 31.74
C ASP A 18 8.87 -6.03 30.82
N TYR A 19 7.70 -6.11 30.16
CA TYR A 19 7.39 -7.14 29.18
C TYR A 19 8.38 -7.11 28.00
N ALA A 20 8.58 -5.94 27.38
CA ALA A 20 9.48 -5.78 26.25
C ALA A 20 10.94 -6.10 26.61
N TYR A 21 11.39 -5.66 27.79
CA TYR A 21 12.74 -5.94 28.29
C TYR A 21 12.96 -7.45 28.48
N GLY A 22 11.94 -8.19 28.93
CA GLY A 22 12.00 -9.65 29.07
C GLY A 22 12.26 -10.43 27.78
N PHE A 23 12.04 -9.82 26.61
CA PHE A 23 12.31 -10.42 25.29
C PHE A 23 13.66 -10.03 24.69
N PHE A 24 14.48 -9.23 25.38
CA PHE A 24 15.81 -8.90 24.88
C PHE A 24 16.62 -10.17 24.62
N GLU A 25 17.29 -10.18 23.46
CA GLU A 25 18.11 -11.29 22.96
C GLU A 25 17.36 -12.62 22.72
N LYS A 26 16.03 -12.62 22.81
CA LYS A 26 15.19 -13.78 22.54
C LYS A 26 14.51 -13.66 21.18
N GLN A 27 14.35 -14.78 20.49
CA GLN A 27 13.57 -14.84 19.25
C GLN A 27 12.08 -15.00 19.59
N ILE A 28 11.23 -14.22 18.92
CA ILE A 28 9.77 -14.32 19.03
C ILE A 28 9.26 -14.98 17.74
N PRO A 29 8.67 -16.18 17.81
CA PRO A 29 8.10 -16.84 16.64
C PRO A 29 6.68 -16.29 16.31
N VAL A 30 6.22 -16.51 15.08
CA VAL A 30 4.97 -15.90 14.56
C VAL A 30 3.69 -16.44 15.23
N ASP A 31 3.72 -17.70 15.66
CA ASP A 31 2.65 -18.40 16.37
C ASP A 31 2.46 -17.89 17.82
N ALA A 32 3.45 -17.17 18.36
CA ALA A 32 3.31 -16.44 19.62
C ALA A 32 2.55 -15.11 19.47
N VAL A 33 2.40 -14.61 18.23
CA VAL A 33 1.75 -13.32 17.94
C VAL A 33 0.36 -13.50 17.33
N PHE A 34 0.22 -14.41 16.36
CA PHE A 34 -1.01 -14.62 15.61
C PHE A 34 -1.57 -16.03 15.81
N GLN A 35 -2.89 -16.15 15.77
CA GLN A 35 -3.58 -17.43 15.85
C GLN A 35 -3.98 -17.95 14.46
N LYS A 36 -4.20 -19.26 14.38
CA LYS A 36 -4.77 -19.87 13.17
C LYS A 36 -6.17 -19.29 12.92
N ASP A 37 -6.47 -19.01 11.66
CA ASP A 37 -7.77 -18.52 11.18
C ASP A 37 -8.15 -17.11 11.71
N GLU A 38 -7.16 -16.34 12.19
CA GLU A 38 -7.30 -14.92 12.52
C GLU A 38 -7.25 -14.03 11.26
N MET A 39 -8.03 -12.95 11.25
CA MET A 39 -7.98 -11.94 10.20
C MET A 39 -6.77 -11.01 10.40
N ILE A 40 -5.89 -10.92 9.40
CA ILE A 40 -4.64 -10.15 9.48
C ILE A 40 -4.55 -9.20 8.28
N ASP A 41 -4.03 -7.99 8.53
CA ASP A 41 -3.69 -7.02 7.50
C ASP A 41 -2.25 -7.23 6.98
N ILE A 42 -2.09 -7.23 5.65
CA ILE A 42 -0.78 -7.39 4.99
C ILE A 42 -0.32 -6.02 4.45
N ILE A 43 0.82 -5.54 4.95
CA ILE A 43 1.46 -4.31 4.48
C ILE A 43 2.69 -4.65 3.67
N GLY A 44 2.82 -4.07 2.48
CA GLY A 44 3.96 -4.30 1.61
C GLY A 44 4.01 -3.36 0.42
N VAL A 45 5.12 -3.42 -0.33
CA VAL A 45 5.30 -2.69 -1.57
C VAL A 45 4.82 -3.55 -2.74
N THR A 46 4.03 -2.96 -3.65
CA THR A 46 3.51 -3.68 -4.83
C THR A 46 4.59 -3.88 -5.89
N LYS A 47 4.36 -4.81 -6.83
CA LYS A 47 5.27 -5.04 -7.96
C LYS A 47 5.31 -3.81 -8.88
N GLY A 48 6.50 -3.24 -9.06
CA GLY A 48 6.72 -2.14 -9.99
C GLY A 48 6.44 -2.55 -11.45
N LYS A 49 5.78 -1.67 -12.20
CA LYS A 49 5.46 -1.83 -13.63
C LYS A 49 6.11 -0.76 -14.53
N GLY A 50 6.89 0.17 -13.96
CA GLY A 50 7.52 1.26 -14.71
C GLY A 50 6.54 2.37 -15.10
N TYR A 51 6.86 3.12 -16.16
CA TYR A 51 6.00 4.18 -16.68
C TYR A 51 4.88 3.58 -17.54
N GLU A 52 3.65 3.70 -17.05
CA GLU A 52 2.46 3.17 -17.70
C GLU A 52 1.55 4.27 -18.23
N GLY A 53 0.91 4.00 -19.37
CA GLY A 53 -0.09 4.90 -19.95
C GLY A 53 -1.40 4.90 -19.16
N VAL A 54 -2.26 5.89 -19.42
CA VAL A 54 -3.52 6.09 -18.67
C VAL A 54 -4.46 4.88 -18.68
N VAL A 55 -4.44 4.07 -19.74
CA VAL A 55 -5.29 2.87 -19.86
C VAL A 55 -4.90 1.79 -18.85
N THR A 56 -3.62 1.46 -18.76
CA THR A 56 -3.11 0.42 -17.86
C THR A 56 -2.94 0.93 -16.43
N ARG A 57 -2.65 2.22 -16.27
CA ARG A 57 -2.47 2.86 -14.96
C ARG A 57 -3.78 3.19 -14.25
N TRP A 58 -4.79 3.66 -15.00
CA TRP A 58 -6.05 4.17 -14.43
C TRP A 58 -7.30 3.44 -14.94
N GLY A 59 -7.16 2.44 -15.80
CA GLY A 59 -8.29 1.63 -16.26
C GLY A 59 -9.26 2.34 -17.22
N VAL A 60 -8.88 3.50 -17.79
CA VAL A 60 -9.78 4.23 -18.70
C VAL A 60 -9.98 3.49 -20.02
N THR A 61 -11.19 3.61 -20.60
CA THR A 61 -11.52 3.00 -21.89
C THR A 61 -10.66 3.57 -23.01
N ARG A 62 -10.17 2.70 -23.90
CA ARG A 62 -9.45 3.10 -25.13
C ARG A 62 -10.37 3.86 -26.08
N LEU A 63 -9.85 4.85 -26.78
CA LEU A 63 -10.61 5.57 -27.80
C LEU A 63 -10.89 4.68 -29.03
N PRO A 64 -11.90 5.02 -29.86
CA PRO A 64 -12.19 4.30 -31.09
C PRO A 64 -10.97 4.17 -32.00
N ARG A 65 -10.89 3.06 -32.74
CA ARG A 65 -9.76 2.72 -33.62
C ARG A 65 -9.38 3.81 -34.61
N LYS A 66 -10.35 4.59 -35.12
CA LYS A 66 -10.15 5.65 -36.12
C LYS A 66 -9.68 7.00 -35.54
N THR A 67 -9.36 7.07 -34.24
CA THR A 67 -8.88 8.31 -33.60
C THR A 67 -7.50 8.71 -34.14
N HIS A 68 -7.38 9.94 -34.64
CA HIS A 68 -6.10 10.48 -35.11
C HIS A 68 -5.13 10.73 -33.92
N ARG A 69 -3.84 10.45 -34.15
CA ARG A 69 -2.76 10.56 -33.13
C ARG A 69 -3.00 9.67 -31.90
N GLY A 70 -3.35 8.41 -32.15
CA GLY A 70 -3.38 7.36 -31.13
C GLY A 70 -4.67 7.29 -30.30
N LEU A 71 -4.91 6.10 -29.76
CA LEU A 71 -6.15 5.71 -29.08
C LEU A 71 -5.98 5.41 -27.58
N ARG A 72 -4.74 5.35 -27.07
CA ARG A 72 -4.42 5.03 -25.66
C ARG A 72 -4.17 6.30 -24.86
N LYS A 73 -5.15 7.20 -24.84
CA LYS A 73 -5.11 8.52 -24.18
C LYS A 73 -6.49 8.88 -23.64
N VAL A 74 -6.55 9.80 -22.69
CA VAL A 74 -7.80 10.46 -22.30
C VAL A 74 -8.14 11.50 -23.38
N ALA A 75 -9.41 11.57 -23.81
CA ALA A 75 -9.84 12.50 -24.86
C ALA A 75 -9.92 13.95 -24.35
N CYS A 76 -10.68 14.18 -23.27
CA CYS A 76 -10.86 15.48 -22.63
C CYS A 76 -10.29 15.43 -21.21
N ILE A 77 -9.36 16.32 -20.88
CA ILE A 77 -8.68 16.37 -19.56
C ILE A 77 -9.31 17.36 -18.58
N GLY A 78 -10.34 18.12 -19.01
CA GLY A 78 -11.03 19.11 -18.19
C GLY A 78 -11.92 20.03 -19.03
N ALA A 79 -12.84 20.73 -18.37
CA ALA A 79 -13.60 21.81 -18.98
C ALA A 79 -12.72 23.06 -19.19
N TRP A 80 -13.26 24.09 -19.85
CA TRP A 80 -12.54 25.36 -20.03
C TRP A 80 -12.31 26.09 -18.69
N HIS A 81 -13.36 26.19 -17.87
CA HIS A 81 -13.28 26.80 -16.54
C HIS A 81 -13.43 25.68 -15.48
N PRO A 82 -12.48 25.51 -14.54
CA PRO A 82 -11.28 26.32 -14.32
C PRO A 82 -10.18 26.10 -15.37
N ALA A 83 -9.38 27.13 -15.66
CA ALA A 83 -8.29 27.09 -16.64
C ALA A 83 -7.04 26.35 -16.12
N ARG A 84 -7.24 25.15 -15.56
CA ARG A 84 -6.20 24.24 -15.08
C ARG A 84 -6.71 22.80 -15.10
N VAL A 85 -5.78 21.85 -15.11
CA VAL A 85 -6.07 20.43 -14.87
C VAL A 85 -6.13 20.18 -13.36
N SER A 86 -6.97 19.26 -12.92
CA SER A 86 -7.07 18.80 -11.52
C SER A 86 -5.82 18.04 -11.06
#